data_AF-A0A2P4ESS2-F1
#
_entry.id   AF-A0A2P4ESS2-F1
#
_cell.length_a   1.000
_cell.length_b   1.000
_cell.length_c   1.000
_cell.angle_alpha   90.00
_cell.angle_beta   90.00
_cell.angle_gamma   90.00
#
_symmetry.space_group_name_H-M   'P 1'
#
loop_
_entity.id
_entity.type
_entity.pdbx_description
1 polymer ?
#
loop_
_entity_poly.entity_id
_entity_poly.type
_entity_poly.pdbx_seq_one_letter_code
_entity_poly.pdbx_strand_id
1 'polypeptide(L)'
;MKSPRIQAALLSLIAAGLLTATQTHAFGLDSLKSAAGAALSANGQGSDNAGADTLAQQQDALMQRFNASMNNMLTAQAKTLEATGQSDLASRTLAAAANYAQGATADGATIAADTELTSSNQALIQSLLSQTGTLNGENRNTLAEAIPYYQNGLKEGSMLSGAFQSWLDSAKGSAGSLLSNPMAAGELTSSISEASTVARNLPSLINAWSGTSQSFLSLANANQLDAGQIQSILAALN
;
A
#
# COMPACT_ATOMS: atom_id res chain seq x y z
N MET A 1 -10.91 -29.42 50.61
CA MET A 1 -9.76 -28.58 50.19
C MET A 1 -10.21 -27.75 49.00
N LYS A 2 -10.13 -26.43 49.10
CA LYS A 2 -10.71 -25.44 48.16
C LYS A 2 -9.59 -24.74 47.37
N SER A 3 -9.74 -24.75 46.04
CA SER A 3 -9.33 -23.74 45.04
C SER A 3 -7.83 -23.54 44.68
N PRO A 4 -7.47 -22.93 43.52
CA PRO A 4 -8.32 -22.42 42.42
C PRO A 4 -7.88 -22.79 40.98
N ARG A 5 -8.85 -22.58 40.07
CA ARG A 5 -8.71 -22.39 38.62
C ARG A 5 -8.02 -21.05 38.31
N ILE A 6 -7.13 -21.02 37.33
CA ILE A 6 -6.65 -19.81 36.62
C ILE A 6 -6.99 -20.09 35.15
N GLN A 7 -8.13 -19.67 34.59
CA GLN A 7 -8.43 -18.33 34.06
C GLN A 7 -7.22 -17.69 33.33
N ALA A 8 -6.88 -18.22 32.17
CA ALA A 8 -6.22 -17.45 31.11
C ALA A 8 -7.30 -16.63 30.37
N ALA A 9 -7.69 -15.52 30.99
CA ALA A 9 -8.41 -14.45 30.35
C ALA A 9 -7.40 -13.33 30.01
N LEU A 10 -7.73 -12.56 28.97
CA LEU A 10 -7.12 -11.30 28.54
C LEU A 10 -5.84 -11.38 27.69
N LEU A 11 -6.05 -11.41 26.37
CA LEU A 11 -5.34 -10.57 25.39
C LEU A 11 -6.31 -10.28 24.24
N SER A 12 -7.40 -9.62 24.59
CA SER A 12 -8.40 -9.08 23.67
C SER A 12 -8.48 -7.57 23.92
N LEU A 13 -8.54 -6.80 22.84
CA LEU A 13 -8.57 -5.34 22.72
C LEU A 13 -7.21 -4.63 22.84
N ILE A 14 -6.49 -4.57 21.71
CA ILE A 14 -5.79 -3.32 21.37
C ILE A 14 -6.78 -2.53 20.52
N ALA A 15 -7.03 -1.31 21.00
CA ALA A 15 -8.08 -0.42 20.56
C ALA A 15 -8.08 -0.19 19.05
N ALA A 16 -9.21 -0.50 18.43
CA ALA A 16 -9.63 0.10 17.18
C ALA A 16 -9.79 1.61 17.41
N GLY A 17 -8.69 2.34 17.24
CA GLY A 17 -8.74 3.79 17.09
C GLY A 17 -9.44 4.07 15.77
N LEU A 18 -10.69 4.53 15.85
CA LEU A 18 -11.39 5.16 14.74
C LEU A 18 -10.53 6.32 14.21
N LEU A 19 -9.68 6.04 13.22
CA LEU A 19 -9.26 7.04 12.26
C LEU A 19 -10.48 7.29 11.41
N THR A 20 -11.21 8.35 11.74
CA THR A 20 -12.21 8.93 10.85
C THR A 20 -11.51 9.20 9.52
N ALA A 21 -11.74 8.31 8.56
CA ALA A 21 -11.37 8.48 7.17
C ALA A 21 -11.99 9.80 6.72
N THR A 22 -11.20 10.86 6.77
CA THR A 22 -11.53 12.09 6.07
C THR A 22 -11.64 11.66 4.62
N GLN A 23 -12.84 11.80 4.06
CA GLN A 23 -13.10 11.56 2.64
C GLN A 23 -12.24 12.56 1.88
N THR A 24 -11.00 12.16 1.62
CA THR A 24 -10.06 12.87 0.78
C THR A 24 -10.68 12.83 -0.60
N HIS A 25 -11.06 14.02 -1.06
CA HIS A 25 -11.67 14.22 -2.37
C HIS A 25 -10.76 13.52 -3.37
N ALA A 26 -11.28 12.46 -4.00
CA ALA A 26 -10.49 11.52 -4.77
C ALA A 26 -9.99 12.20 -6.03
N PHE A 27 -8.93 13.02 -5.98
CA PHE A 27 -8.22 13.67 -7.10
C PHE A 27 -9.08 14.26 -8.26
N GLY A 28 -10.37 14.54 -8.05
CA GLY A 28 -11.30 14.85 -9.15
C GLY A 28 -11.61 13.66 -10.09
N LEU A 29 -11.45 12.43 -9.62
CA LEU A 29 -11.82 11.18 -10.32
C LEU A 29 -13.34 11.02 -10.45
N ASP A 30 -14.10 11.54 -9.48
CA ASP A 30 -15.56 11.41 -9.49
C ASP A 30 -16.21 12.19 -10.65
N SER A 31 -15.66 13.35 -11.01
CA SER A 31 -16.11 14.12 -12.18
C SER A 31 -15.72 13.43 -13.50
N LEU A 32 -14.53 12.82 -13.56
CA LEU A 32 -14.09 12.05 -14.72
C LEU A 32 -14.95 10.79 -14.93
N LYS A 33 -15.26 10.08 -13.84
CA LYS A 33 -16.13 8.90 -13.84
C LYS A 33 -17.55 9.26 -14.28
N SER A 34 -18.08 10.38 -13.78
CA SER A 34 -19.40 10.89 -14.17
C SER A 34 -19.48 11.22 -15.66
N ALA A 35 -18.47 11.91 -16.19
CA ALA A 35 -18.38 12.22 -17.62
C ALA A 35 -18.29 10.94 -18.48
N ALA A 36 -17.48 9.96 -18.06
CA ALA A 36 -17.33 8.66 -18.72
C ALA A 36 -18.63 7.83 -18.73
N GLY A 37 -19.33 7.77 -17.60
CA GLY A 37 -20.62 7.08 -17.51
C GLY A 37 -21.71 7.74 -18.38
N ALA A 38 -21.71 9.08 -18.46
CA ALA A 38 -22.63 9.83 -19.33
C ALA A 38 -22.37 9.56 -20.82
N ALA A 39 -21.10 9.50 -21.22
CA ALA A 39 -20.70 9.18 -22.60
C ALA A 39 -21.03 7.74 -23.01
N LEU A 40 -20.83 6.76 -22.10
CA LEU A 40 -21.21 5.36 -22.33
C LEU A 40 -22.72 5.19 -22.60
N SER A 41 -23.53 6.05 -21.98
CA SER A 41 -24.99 6.04 -22.13
C SER A 41 -25.48 6.69 -23.44
N ALA A 42 -24.60 7.37 -24.18
CA ALA A 42 -24.89 8.04 -25.44
C ALA A 42 -24.37 7.19 -26.62
N ASN A 43 -25.27 6.55 -27.38
CA ASN A 43 -24.93 5.75 -28.56
C ASN A 43 -24.08 6.55 -29.58
N GLY A 44 -22.81 6.17 -29.80
CA GLY A 44 -21.93 6.73 -30.82
C GLY A 44 -21.09 5.67 -31.54
N GLN A 45 -21.07 5.71 -32.87
CA GLN A 45 -20.32 4.78 -33.74
C GLN A 45 -18.80 5.03 -33.68
N GLY A 46 -18.03 3.93 -33.70
CA GLY A 46 -16.60 3.91 -33.43
C GLY A 46 -15.68 4.47 -34.53
N SER A 47 -14.54 4.97 -34.08
CA SER A 47 -13.34 5.28 -34.86
C SER A 47 -12.11 4.99 -33.99
N ASP A 48 -10.94 4.81 -34.63
CA ASP A 48 -9.70 4.24 -34.07
C ASP A 48 -9.21 4.81 -32.72
N ASN A 49 -8.75 3.90 -31.86
CA ASN A 49 -8.58 4.04 -30.41
C ASN A 49 -7.13 4.28 -29.92
N ALA A 50 -6.30 5.02 -30.65
CA ALA A 50 -4.89 5.22 -30.29
C ALA A 50 -4.66 5.84 -28.87
N GLY A 51 -5.64 6.55 -28.31
CA GLY A 51 -5.56 7.14 -26.97
C GLY A 51 -5.92 6.17 -25.82
N ALA A 52 -6.69 5.11 -26.09
CA ALA A 52 -7.12 4.16 -25.05
C ALA A 52 -5.97 3.22 -24.64
N ASP A 53 -5.21 2.74 -25.62
CA ASP A 53 -4.06 1.85 -25.41
C ASP A 53 -2.97 2.52 -24.55
N THR A 54 -2.72 3.82 -24.77
CA THR A 54 -1.72 4.58 -24.01
C THR A 54 -2.15 4.76 -22.54
N LEU A 55 -3.45 4.95 -22.29
CA LEU A 55 -3.97 5.12 -20.92
C LEU A 55 -3.97 3.80 -20.14
N ALA A 56 -4.36 2.69 -20.79
CA ALA A 56 -4.30 1.36 -20.21
C ALA A 56 -2.87 0.97 -19.83
N GLN A 57 -1.89 1.23 -20.70
CA GLN A 57 -0.47 0.99 -20.40
C GLN A 57 0.04 1.83 -19.22
N GLN A 58 -0.40 3.09 -19.10
CA GLN A 58 -0.05 3.93 -17.95
C GLN A 58 -0.69 3.42 -16.65
N GLN A 59 -1.93 2.93 -16.71
CA GLN A 59 -2.60 2.31 -15.57
C GLN A 59 -1.88 1.03 -15.14
N ASP A 60 -1.53 0.15 -16.08
CA ASP A 60 -0.81 -1.08 -15.80
C ASP A 60 0.54 -0.78 -15.12
N ALA A 61 1.28 0.20 -15.62
CA ALA A 61 2.53 0.64 -15.01
C ALA A 61 2.31 1.21 -13.59
N LEU A 62 1.24 1.97 -13.37
CA LEU A 62 0.86 2.48 -12.04
C LEU A 62 0.54 1.33 -11.08
N MET A 63 -0.26 0.36 -11.51
CA MET A 63 -0.66 -0.79 -10.70
C MET A 63 0.52 -1.72 -10.40
N GLN A 64 1.41 -1.93 -11.37
CA GLN A 64 2.66 -2.69 -11.16
C GLN A 64 3.54 -2.03 -10.10
N ARG A 65 3.70 -0.71 -10.14
CA ARG A 65 4.45 0.03 -9.11
C ARG A 65 3.77 -0.07 -7.74
N PHE A 66 2.45 0.05 -7.70
CA PHE A 66 1.68 -0.07 -6.46
C PHE A 66 1.87 -1.46 -5.84
N ASN A 67 1.71 -2.52 -6.64
CA ASN A 67 1.91 -3.89 -6.22
C ASN A 67 3.35 -4.15 -5.76
N ALA A 68 4.34 -3.63 -6.49
CA ALA A 68 5.75 -3.74 -6.10
C ALA A 68 6.00 -3.04 -4.75
N SER A 69 5.45 -1.85 -4.54
CA SER A 69 5.57 -1.12 -3.28
C SER A 69 4.93 -1.89 -2.12
N MET A 70 3.67 -2.32 -2.28
CA MET A 70 2.95 -3.10 -1.27
C MET A 70 3.65 -4.40 -0.91
N ASN A 71 4.07 -5.17 -1.92
CA ASN A 71 4.83 -6.40 -1.71
C ASN A 71 6.07 -6.15 -0.86
N ASN A 72 6.89 -5.18 -1.26
CA ASN A 72 8.14 -4.87 -0.57
C ASN A 72 7.87 -4.41 0.86
N MET A 73 6.92 -3.50 1.07
CA MET A 73 6.60 -2.98 2.40
C MET A 73 6.04 -4.06 3.34
N LEU A 74 5.17 -4.95 2.84
CA LEU A 74 4.64 -6.07 3.63
C LEU A 74 5.74 -7.11 3.91
N THR A 75 6.59 -7.43 2.93
CA THR A 75 7.73 -8.34 3.14
C THR A 75 8.71 -7.79 4.18
N ALA A 76 9.00 -6.49 4.14
CA ALA A 76 9.86 -5.83 5.11
C ALA A 76 9.27 -5.89 6.53
N GLN A 77 7.97 -5.64 6.67
CA GLN A 77 7.25 -5.78 7.93
C GLN A 77 7.26 -7.21 8.43
N ALA A 78 7.01 -8.20 7.56
CA ALA A 78 7.04 -9.61 7.91
C ALA A 78 8.39 -10.02 8.49
N LYS A 79 9.50 -9.63 7.86
CA LYS A 79 10.86 -9.89 8.36
C LYS A 79 11.14 -9.18 9.67
N THR A 80 10.65 -7.96 9.84
CA THR A 80 10.78 -7.22 11.11
C THR A 80 10.01 -7.91 12.24
N LEU A 81 8.81 -8.41 11.96
CA LEU A 81 7.98 -9.17 12.88
C LEU A 81 8.63 -10.52 13.24
N GLU A 82 9.19 -11.23 12.26
CA GLU A 82 9.91 -12.47 12.47
C GLU A 82 11.14 -12.27 13.38
N ALA A 83 11.95 -11.26 13.08
CA ALA A 83 13.11 -10.90 13.90
C ALA A 83 12.76 -10.55 15.36
N THR A 84 11.53 -10.10 15.60
CA THR A 84 11.02 -9.73 16.93
C THR A 84 10.17 -10.84 17.57
N GLY A 85 10.18 -12.05 17.00
CA GLY A 85 9.53 -13.23 17.57
C GLY A 85 8.04 -13.34 17.29
N GLN A 86 7.49 -12.55 16.37
CA GLN A 86 6.07 -12.54 15.98
C GLN A 86 5.81 -13.42 14.75
N SER A 87 6.25 -14.68 14.77
CA SER A 87 6.26 -15.58 13.60
C SER A 87 4.89 -15.80 12.94
N ASP A 88 3.81 -15.88 13.72
CA ASP A 88 2.45 -16.04 13.18
C ASP A 88 2.00 -14.81 12.38
N LEU A 89 2.28 -13.61 12.90
CA LEU A 89 1.96 -12.36 12.22
C LEU A 89 2.88 -12.12 11.03
N ALA A 90 4.15 -12.50 11.14
CA ALA A 90 5.09 -12.48 10.02
C ALA A 90 4.57 -13.34 8.85
N SER A 91 4.12 -14.57 9.13
CA SER A 91 3.58 -15.49 8.13
C SER A 91 2.33 -14.93 7.44
N ARG A 92 1.41 -14.34 8.21
CA ARG A 92 0.21 -13.68 7.66
C ARG A 92 0.56 -12.48 6.79
N THR A 93 1.53 -11.67 7.22
CA THR A 93 1.98 -10.49 6.49
C THR A 93 2.68 -10.89 5.18
N LEU A 94 3.47 -11.96 5.20
CA LEU A 94 4.13 -12.50 4.00
C LEU A 94 3.11 -13.08 3.01
N ALA A 95 2.05 -13.72 3.48
CA ALA A 95 0.96 -14.19 2.63
C ALA A 95 0.26 -13.01 1.92
N ALA A 96 0.01 -11.91 2.63
CA ALA A 96 -0.52 -10.68 2.02
C ALA A 96 0.46 -10.11 0.97
N ALA A 97 1.77 -10.07 1.27
CA ALA A 97 2.78 -9.64 0.31
C ALA A 97 2.78 -10.49 -0.99
N ALA A 98 2.57 -11.80 -0.86
CA ALA A 98 2.53 -12.73 -1.99
C ALA A 98 1.35 -12.49 -2.93
N ASN A 99 0.23 -11.93 -2.45
CA ASN A 99 -0.90 -11.54 -3.31
C ASN A 99 -0.47 -10.44 -4.30
N TYR A 100 0.30 -9.45 -3.82
CA TYR A 100 0.84 -8.38 -4.66
C TYR A 100 1.97 -8.85 -5.58
N ALA A 101 2.75 -9.87 -5.17
CA ALA A 101 3.80 -10.47 -6.00
C ALA A 101 3.25 -11.09 -7.30
N GLN A 102 2.09 -11.72 -7.19
CA GLN A 102 1.45 -12.46 -8.29
C GLN A 102 0.72 -11.55 -9.27
N GLY A 103 0.72 -10.24 -9.03
CA GLY A 103 -0.07 -9.30 -9.81
C GLY A 103 -1.57 -9.55 -9.68
N ALA A 104 -1.99 -10.29 -8.64
CA ALA A 104 -3.41 -10.47 -8.36
C ALA A 104 -3.99 -9.07 -8.13
N THR A 105 -4.97 -8.69 -8.94
CA THR A 105 -5.65 -7.41 -8.81
C THR A 105 -6.37 -7.41 -7.47
N ALA A 106 -5.71 -6.89 -6.43
CA ALA A 106 -6.29 -6.73 -5.13
C ALA A 106 -7.49 -5.80 -5.30
N ASP A 107 -8.69 -6.31 -5.03
CA ASP A 107 -9.88 -5.48 -5.03
C ASP A 107 -9.79 -4.43 -3.92
N GLY A 108 -10.69 -3.45 -3.92
CA GLY A 108 -10.63 -2.38 -2.93
C GLY A 108 -10.81 -2.82 -1.50
N ALA A 109 -11.48 -3.96 -1.26
CA ALA A 109 -11.59 -4.54 0.07
C ALA A 109 -10.24 -5.11 0.52
N THR A 110 -9.52 -5.80 -0.36
CA THR A 110 -8.18 -6.35 -0.11
C THR A 110 -7.18 -5.23 0.15
N ILE A 111 -7.17 -4.18 -0.68
CA ILE A 111 -6.30 -3.01 -0.49
C ILE A 111 -6.58 -2.33 0.86
N ALA A 112 -7.85 -2.16 1.24
CA ALA A 112 -8.21 -1.58 2.53
C ALA A 112 -7.75 -2.47 3.69
N ALA A 113 -8.01 -3.78 3.63
CA ALA A 113 -7.61 -4.74 4.65
C ALA A 113 -6.09 -4.79 4.82
N ASP A 114 -5.32 -4.77 3.73
CA ASP A 114 -3.86 -4.79 3.77
C ASP A 114 -3.26 -3.44 4.21
N THR A 115 -3.99 -2.34 3.99
CA THR A 115 -3.67 -1.02 4.57
C THR A 115 -3.84 -1.04 6.09
N GLU A 116 -4.93 -1.61 6.60
CA GLU A 116 -5.17 -1.80 8.02
C GLU A 116 -4.15 -2.75 8.65
N LEU A 117 -3.80 -3.85 7.96
CA LEU A 117 -2.75 -4.77 8.37
C LEU A 117 -1.41 -4.06 8.50
N THR A 118 -1.03 -3.25 7.50
CA THR A 118 0.19 -2.45 7.52
C THR A 118 0.22 -1.48 8.70
N SER A 119 -0.88 -0.80 8.96
CA SER A 119 -1.01 0.13 10.10
C SER A 119 -0.95 -0.60 11.45
N SER A 120 -1.54 -1.79 11.54
CA SER A 120 -1.51 -2.62 12.75
C SER A 120 -0.11 -3.14 13.04
N ASN A 121 0.58 -3.61 12.00
CA ASN A 121 1.97 -4.06 12.06
C ASN A 121 2.90 -2.91 12.48
N GLN A 122 2.70 -1.70 11.95
CA GLN A 122 3.43 -0.50 12.38
C GLN A 122 3.33 -0.31 13.89
N ALA A 123 2.10 -0.26 14.43
CA ALA A 123 1.86 -0.03 15.85
C ALA A 123 2.52 -1.12 16.71
N LEU A 124 2.44 -2.37 16.27
CA LEU A 124 3.09 -3.50 16.94
C LEU A 124 4.62 -3.37 16.91
N ILE A 125 5.23 -3.15 15.75
CA ILE A 125 6.68 -2.96 15.60
C ILE A 125 7.15 -1.80 16.49
N GLN A 126 6.38 -0.72 16.56
CA GLN A 126 6.68 0.40 17.45
C GLN A 126 6.60 0.01 18.93
N SER A 127 5.61 -0.79 19.33
CA SER A 127 5.50 -1.28 20.72
C SER A 127 6.63 -2.24 21.10
N LEU A 128 7.16 -2.97 20.13
CA LEU A 128 8.27 -3.91 20.31
C LEU A 128 9.59 -3.17 20.55
N LEU A 129 9.80 -1.97 19.97
CA LEU A 129 10.98 -1.15 20.25
C LEU A 129 11.19 -0.91 21.76
N SER A 130 10.11 -0.70 22.50
CA SER A 130 10.13 -0.44 23.94
C SER A 130 10.45 -1.68 24.77
N GLN A 131 10.36 -2.88 24.17
CA GLN A 131 10.42 -4.18 24.85
C GLN A 131 11.61 -5.03 24.40
N THR A 132 12.19 -4.72 23.24
CA THR A 132 13.22 -5.55 22.62
C THR A 132 14.61 -5.05 23.03
N GLY A 133 15.35 -5.91 23.74
CA GLY A 133 16.80 -5.72 23.95
C GLY A 133 17.60 -5.98 22.67
N THR A 134 18.92 -6.12 22.78
CA THR A 134 19.75 -6.53 21.65
C THR A 134 19.29 -7.90 21.12
N LEU A 135 18.99 -7.98 19.82
CA LEU A 135 18.60 -9.21 19.14
C LEU A 135 19.78 -10.20 19.10
N ASN A 136 19.46 -11.50 19.12
CA ASN A 136 20.45 -12.54 18.88
C ASN A 136 20.93 -12.51 17.41
N GLY A 137 21.98 -13.27 17.10
CA GLY A 137 22.60 -13.25 15.76
C GLY A 137 21.64 -13.61 14.62
N GLU A 138 20.76 -14.59 14.83
CA GLU A 138 19.78 -15.05 13.84
C GLU A 138 18.69 -13.99 13.60
N ASN A 139 18.05 -13.50 14.66
CA ASN A 139 17.03 -12.47 14.60
C ASN A 139 17.57 -11.17 14.00
N ARG A 140 18.83 -10.81 14.32
CA ARG A 140 19.49 -9.65 13.73
C ARG A 140 19.73 -9.82 12.24
N ASN A 141 20.08 -11.04 11.77
CA ASN A 141 20.20 -11.32 10.35
C ASN A 141 18.85 -11.21 9.63
N THR A 142 17.79 -11.77 10.21
CA THR A 142 16.41 -11.62 9.70
C THR A 142 16.00 -10.15 9.61
N LEU A 143 16.36 -9.35 10.62
CA LEU A 143 16.12 -7.91 10.61
C LEU A 143 16.90 -7.20 9.49
N ALA A 144 18.17 -7.58 9.27
CA ALA A 144 18.99 -7.04 8.20
C ALA A 144 18.42 -7.36 6.80
N GLU A 145 17.83 -8.54 6.63
CA GLU A 145 17.15 -8.91 5.38
C GLU A 145 15.94 -8.03 5.07
N ALA A 146 15.35 -7.33 6.06
CA ALA A 146 14.25 -6.41 5.82
C ALA A 146 14.71 -5.10 5.12
N ILE A 147 15.99 -4.73 5.25
CA ILE A 147 16.55 -3.47 4.71
C ILE A 147 16.26 -3.27 3.22
N PRO A 148 16.64 -4.20 2.30
CA PRO A 148 16.40 -4.00 0.88
C PRO A 148 14.92 -3.88 0.53
N TYR A 149 14.03 -4.52 1.27
CA TYR A 149 12.60 -4.43 1.05
C TYR A 149 12.04 -3.07 1.48
N TYR A 150 12.45 -2.51 2.62
CA TYR A 150 12.07 -1.13 2.98
C TYR A 150 12.59 -0.12 1.96
N GLN A 151 13.83 -0.28 1.49
CA GLN A 151 14.41 0.60 0.46
C GLN A 151 13.60 0.57 -0.84
N ASN A 152 13.32 -0.62 -1.37
CA ASN A 152 12.57 -0.78 -2.61
C ASN A 152 11.12 -0.34 -2.47
N GLY A 153 10.47 -0.70 -1.36
CA GLY A 153 9.10 -0.30 -1.05
C GLY A 153 8.93 1.20 -0.99
N LEU A 154 9.77 1.90 -0.22
CA LEU A 154 9.73 3.36 -0.13
C LEU A 154 10.08 4.04 -1.46
N LYS A 155 11.05 3.51 -2.21
CA LYS A 155 11.44 4.06 -3.50
C LYS A 155 10.27 4.01 -4.49
N GLU A 156 9.65 2.85 -4.70
CA GLU A 156 8.49 2.74 -5.59
C GLU A 156 7.30 3.54 -5.04
N GLY A 157 7.06 3.46 -3.73
CA GLY A 157 6.00 4.21 -3.04
C GLY A 157 6.11 5.72 -3.21
N SER A 158 7.33 6.28 -3.18
CA SER A 158 7.57 7.71 -3.39
C SER A 158 7.20 8.19 -4.79
N MET A 159 7.29 7.31 -5.78
CA MET A 159 6.98 7.61 -7.18
C MET A 159 5.48 7.50 -7.48
N LEU A 160 4.69 6.84 -6.61
CA LEU A 160 3.28 6.57 -6.85
C LEU A 160 2.45 7.85 -6.96
N SER A 161 2.67 8.85 -6.10
CA SER A 161 1.91 10.09 -6.16
C SER A 161 2.09 10.82 -7.49
N GLY A 162 3.33 10.88 -7.99
CA GLY A 162 3.63 11.51 -9.28
C GLY A 162 3.14 10.69 -10.48
N ALA A 163 3.27 9.36 -10.43
CA ALA A 163 2.73 8.46 -11.45
C ALA A 163 1.20 8.54 -11.52
N PHE A 164 0.54 8.58 -10.37
CA PHE A 164 -0.91 8.73 -10.26
C PHE A 164 -1.39 10.05 -10.85
N GLN A 165 -0.72 11.15 -10.51
CA GLN A 165 -1.03 12.47 -11.05
C GLN A 165 -0.84 12.52 -12.58
N SER A 166 0.25 11.93 -13.09
CA SER A 166 0.53 11.87 -14.53
C SER A 166 -0.52 11.05 -15.31
N TRP A 167 -0.94 9.91 -14.74
CA TRP A 167 -2.02 9.10 -15.30
C TRP A 167 -3.34 9.87 -15.31
N LEU A 168 -3.67 10.55 -14.20
CA LEU A 168 -4.88 11.36 -14.08
C LEU A 168 -4.93 12.51 -15.09
N ASP A 169 -3.81 13.21 -15.30
CA ASP A 169 -3.71 14.29 -16.27
C ASP A 169 -3.85 13.77 -17.70
N SER A 170 -3.28 12.60 -18.00
CA SER A 170 -3.46 11.91 -19.28
C SER A 170 -4.91 11.46 -19.50
N ALA A 171 -5.58 10.97 -18.45
CA ALA A 171 -6.99 10.59 -18.48
C ALA A 171 -7.89 11.81 -18.73
N LYS A 172 -7.61 12.95 -18.09
CA LYS A 172 -8.31 14.23 -18.32
C LYS A 172 -8.08 14.76 -19.73
N GLY A 173 -6.84 14.75 -20.21
CA GLY A 173 -6.48 15.22 -21.54
C GLY A 173 -7.08 14.36 -22.66
N SER A 174 -7.21 13.06 -22.42
CA SER A 174 -7.77 12.10 -23.38
C SER A 174 -9.28 11.93 -23.25
N ALA A 175 -9.92 12.49 -22.22
CA ALA A 175 -11.36 12.35 -21.99
C ALA A 175 -12.16 12.82 -23.21
N GLY A 176 -11.85 13.95 -23.83
CA GLY A 176 -12.60 14.44 -25.00
C GLY A 176 -12.66 13.44 -26.17
N SER A 177 -11.56 12.74 -26.45
CA SER A 177 -11.50 11.73 -27.52
C SER A 177 -12.06 10.38 -27.08
N LEU A 178 -11.79 9.94 -25.84
CA LEU A 178 -12.27 8.67 -25.29
C LEU A 178 -13.79 8.67 -25.06
N LEU A 179 -14.36 9.80 -24.62
CA LEU A 179 -15.80 9.97 -24.42
C LEU A 179 -16.61 9.99 -25.72
N SER A 180 -15.94 10.15 -26.87
CA SER A 180 -16.59 10.09 -28.18
C SER A 180 -16.80 8.65 -28.67
N ASN A 181 -16.17 7.66 -28.01
CA ASN A 181 -16.30 6.24 -28.33
C ASN A 181 -16.83 5.46 -27.10
N PRO A 182 -18.01 4.82 -27.16
CA PRO A 182 -18.59 4.13 -26.01
C PRO A 182 -17.73 2.98 -25.47
N MET A 183 -16.97 2.29 -26.32
CA MET A 183 -16.07 1.21 -25.88
C MET A 183 -14.89 1.77 -25.06
N ALA A 184 -14.26 2.83 -25.57
CA ALA A 184 -13.17 3.53 -24.88
C ALA A 184 -13.65 4.23 -23.59
N ALA A 185 -14.89 4.75 -23.58
CA ALA A 185 -15.53 5.30 -22.39
C ALA A 185 -15.79 4.22 -21.31
N GLY A 186 -16.14 2.99 -21.73
CA GLY A 186 -16.28 1.84 -20.84
C GLY A 186 -14.95 1.43 -20.20
N GLU A 187 -13.88 1.31 -21.00
CA GLU A 187 -12.53 1.02 -20.53
C GLU A 187 -12.02 2.11 -19.58
N LEU A 188 -12.22 3.38 -19.93
CA LEU A 188 -11.91 4.52 -19.07
C LEU A 188 -12.68 4.46 -17.74
N THR A 189 -13.96 4.08 -17.75
CA THR A 189 -14.76 3.95 -16.53
C THR A 189 -14.24 2.85 -15.61
N SER A 190 -13.85 1.69 -16.17
CA SER A 190 -13.25 0.59 -15.42
C SER A 190 -11.90 1.00 -14.82
N SER A 191 -11.05 1.60 -15.66
CA SER A 191 -9.74 2.14 -15.30
C SER A 191 -9.82 3.15 -14.15
N ILE A 192 -10.77 4.08 -14.21
CA ILE A 192 -11.02 5.05 -13.14
C ILE A 192 -11.47 4.35 -11.86
N SER A 193 -12.30 3.31 -11.95
CA SER A 193 -12.80 2.61 -10.76
C SER A 193 -11.67 1.92 -9.99
N GLU A 194 -10.78 1.23 -10.68
CA GLU A 194 -9.61 0.57 -10.09
C GLU A 194 -8.60 1.59 -9.55
N ALA A 195 -8.24 2.59 -10.37
CA ALA A 195 -7.33 3.64 -9.94
C ALA A 195 -7.87 4.44 -8.75
N SER A 196 -9.19 4.67 -8.67
CA SER A 196 -9.82 5.40 -7.54
C SER A 196 -9.66 4.68 -6.21
N THR A 197 -9.64 3.36 -6.22
CA THR A 197 -9.42 2.55 -5.02
C THR A 197 -8.02 2.76 -4.48
N VAL A 198 -7.01 2.70 -5.36
CA VAL A 198 -5.61 2.96 -4.98
C VAL A 198 -5.47 4.41 -4.52
N ALA A 199 -6.02 5.36 -5.26
CA ALA A 199 -5.94 6.80 -4.96
C ALA A 199 -6.46 7.15 -3.56
N ARG A 200 -7.58 6.54 -3.16
CA ARG A 200 -8.22 6.78 -1.86
C ARG A 200 -7.40 6.24 -0.69
N ASN A 201 -6.72 5.11 -0.87
CA ASN A 201 -5.94 4.46 0.18
C ASN A 201 -4.47 4.93 0.22
N LEU A 202 -3.95 5.47 -0.89
CA LEU A 202 -2.55 5.85 -1.04
C LEU A 202 -2.04 6.80 0.06
N PRO A 203 -2.75 7.86 0.47
CA PRO A 203 -2.28 8.72 1.56
C PRO A 203 -2.10 7.99 2.89
N SER A 204 -3.05 7.10 3.24
CA SER A 204 -2.97 6.30 4.46
C SER A 204 -1.81 5.30 4.39
N LEU A 205 -1.61 4.68 3.23
CA LEU A 205 -0.50 3.75 2.99
C LEU A 205 0.86 4.44 3.10
N ILE A 206 1.03 5.61 2.47
CA ILE A 206 2.28 6.38 2.55
C ILE A 206 2.61 6.74 4.00
N ASN A 207 1.60 7.17 4.78
CA ASN A 207 1.79 7.47 6.20
C ASN A 207 2.21 6.22 6.99
N ALA A 208 1.53 5.08 6.78
CA ALA A 208 1.86 3.83 7.45
C ALA A 208 3.25 3.30 7.04
N TRP A 209 3.63 3.41 5.77
CA TRP A 209 4.96 3.04 5.28
C TRP A 209 6.06 3.90 5.89
N SER A 210 5.84 5.22 5.97
CA SER A 210 6.77 6.15 6.61
C SER A 210 6.95 5.82 8.09
N GLY A 211 5.85 5.68 8.84
CA GLY A 211 5.90 5.34 10.27
C GLY A 211 6.54 3.98 10.56
N THR A 212 6.26 2.98 9.71
CA THR A 212 6.87 1.64 9.86
C THR A 212 8.37 1.72 9.59
N SER A 213 8.79 2.44 8.55
CA SER A 213 10.20 2.59 8.20
C SER A 213 10.99 3.34 9.27
N GLN A 214 10.40 4.35 9.90
CA GLN A 214 11.00 5.03 11.06
C GLN A 214 11.15 4.09 12.27
N SER A 215 10.14 3.25 12.52
CA SER A 215 10.19 2.26 13.60
C SER A 215 11.26 1.20 13.30
N PHE A 216 11.34 0.74 12.05
CA PHE A 216 12.40 -0.14 11.59
C PHE A 216 13.79 0.47 11.76
N LEU A 217 14.00 1.72 11.33
CA LEU A 217 15.28 2.43 11.51
C LEU A 217 15.70 2.48 12.98
N SER A 218 14.75 2.70 13.88
CA SER A 218 15.01 2.71 15.33
C SER A 218 15.49 1.34 15.81
N LEU A 219 14.85 0.26 15.34
CA LEU A 219 15.23 -1.12 15.68
C LEU A 219 16.58 -1.51 15.06
N ALA A 220 16.81 -1.14 13.81
CA ALA A 220 18.04 -1.37 13.07
C ALA A 220 19.23 -0.68 13.77
N ASN A 221 19.07 0.60 14.14
CA ASN A 221 20.09 1.36 14.87
C ASN A 221 20.38 0.75 16.25
N ALA A 222 19.35 0.35 17.00
CA ALA A 222 19.51 -0.33 18.29
C ALA A 222 20.28 -1.66 18.16
N ASN A 223 20.23 -2.28 16.98
CA ASN A 223 20.92 -3.54 16.67
C ASN A 223 22.16 -3.37 15.77
N GLN A 224 22.65 -2.13 15.61
CA GLN A 224 23.86 -1.79 14.85
C GLN A 224 23.83 -2.23 13.37
N LEU A 225 22.65 -2.17 12.75
CA LEU A 225 22.47 -2.45 11.32
C LEU A 225 22.57 -1.15 10.51
N ASP A 226 23.30 -1.19 9.39
CA ASP A 226 23.40 -0.04 8.48
C ASP A 226 22.16 0.05 7.58
N ALA A 227 21.25 0.94 7.98
CA ALA A 227 20.02 1.24 7.25
C ALA A 227 19.98 2.71 6.76
N GLY A 228 21.14 3.38 6.66
CA GLY A 228 21.22 4.83 6.41
C GLY A 228 20.52 5.29 5.12
N GLN A 229 20.50 4.45 4.07
CA GLN A 229 19.81 4.76 2.82
C GLN A 229 18.28 4.90 2.99
N ILE A 230 17.66 4.15 3.91
CA ILE A 230 16.22 4.28 4.20
C ILE A 230 15.93 5.67 4.78
N GLN A 231 16.83 6.18 5.63
CA GLN A 231 16.70 7.52 6.19
C GLN A 231 16.78 8.61 5.13
N SER A 232 17.67 8.46 4.14
CA SER A 232 17.76 9.38 3.00
C SER A 232 16.47 9.38 2.16
N ILE A 233 15.88 8.21 1.91
CA ILE A 233 14.62 8.10 1.14
C ILE A 233 13.46 8.75 1.91
N LEU A 234 13.35 8.52 3.22
CA LEU A 234 12.32 9.14 4.05
C LEU A 234 12.45 10.67 4.12
N ALA A 235 13.67 11.19 4.13
CA ALA A 235 13.91 12.64 4.10
C ALA A 235 13.47 13.29 2.78
N ALA A 236 13.44 12.54 1.67
CA ALA A 236 12.95 13.02 0.38
C ALA A 236 11.42 12.91 0.22
N LEU A 237 10.75 12.22 1.14
CA LEU A 237 9.29 12.01 1.16
C LEU A 237 8.53 13.08 1.98
N ASN A 238 9.24 13.81 2.86
CA ASN A 238 8.70 14.92 3.68
C ASN A 238 9.08 16.27 3.07
#